data_AF-A0A535A4S2-F1
#
_entry.id   AF-A0A535A4S2-F1
#
_cell.length_a   1.000
_cell.length_b   1.000
_cell.length_c   1.000
_cell.angle_alpha   90.00
_cell.angle_beta   90.00
_cell.angle_gamma   90.00
#
_symmetry.space_group_name_H-M   'P 1'
#
loop_
_entity.id
_entity.type
_entity.pdbx_description
1 polymer ?
#
loop_
_entity_poly.entity_id
_entity_poly.type
_entity_poly.pdbx_seq_one_letter_code
_entity_poly.pdbx_strand_id
1 'polypeptide(L)'
;MTARIRFPHEYVALDPAVRREIVDGFAADGLSIGAGILYLPPSKDPDVAVLAMHPRVDFFRHYLVPRLVGGGYAFLGAPTRNLNNDADALHERLLLDVAGNVAWLRERGFRRVVLLGNSGGGSLFAFYLAQAGKPPAERLARAPSGDRVPLGEVEMPAADGLVLLAAHLGEGVFLLDRLDPSVIDEASPTAVNPRLDMYDPRNGYRPMAEGPSRYAPDFLAEFRAAQRARCERIDRQALGWCEEAAYFRTKLKGDGARMPPAERALVTRLALQRRYLLAYRTLADPRYLDPSLEPSPRPLGSIFSYGRDPIHGNYGEGLGRVMSARGWLSTWSGLQSNAALERTLPDVRVPTLVIAALADTDIYPSECRRALEASAARDKAYAELAGADHYLRPAGADGAKLGDPKDRVADELILPWLGERWPV
;
A
#
# COMPACT_ATOMS: atom_id res chain seq x y z
N MET A 1 -2.07 36.03 -3.44
CA MET A 1 -2.49 34.73 -4.01
C MET A 1 -2.53 33.71 -2.88
N THR A 2 -3.64 33.00 -2.70
CA THR A 2 -3.73 31.92 -1.70
C THR A 2 -2.70 30.85 -2.03
N ALA A 3 -1.89 30.43 -1.06
CA ALA A 3 -0.95 29.34 -1.25
C ALA A 3 -1.71 28.07 -1.64
N ARG A 4 -1.35 27.46 -2.77
CA ARG A 4 -1.94 26.18 -3.18
C ARG A 4 -1.50 25.09 -2.22
N ILE A 5 -2.45 24.36 -1.65
CA ILE A 5 -2.17 23.12 -0.91
C ILE A 5 -1.67 22.09 -1.93
N ARG A 6 -0.54 21.44 -1.63
CA ARG A 6 0.02 20.36 -2.45
C ARG A 6 -0.03 19.07 -1.67
N PHE A 7 -0.22 17.96 -2.37
CA PHE A 7 -0.07 16.67 -1.73
C PHE A 7 1.38 16.44 -1.31
N PRO A 8 1.61 15.75 -0.19
CA PRO A 8 2.95 15.56 0.36
C PRO A 8 3.88 14.79 -0.58
N HIS A 9 3.31 13.95 -1.46
CA HIS A 9 4.05 13.14 -2.42
C HIS A 9 4.43 13.89 -3.71
N GLU A 10 4.08 15.18 -3.85
CA GLU A 10 4.41 15.95 -5.06
C GLU A 10 5.77 16.65 -4.99
N TYR A 11 6.45 16.78 -6.14
CA TYR A 11 7.57 17.72 -6.29
C TYR A 11 7.10 19.18 -6.30
N VAL A 12 7.99 20.07 -5.84
CA VAL A 12 7.69 21.52 -5.77
C VAL A 12 8.05 22.24 -7.07
N ALA A 13 9.22 21.94 -7.62
CA ALA A 13 9.75 22.50 -8.85
C ALA A 13 10.32 21.38 -9.73
N LEU A 14 10.34 21.63 -11.03
CA LEU A 14 10.94 20.75 -12.03
C LEU A 14 11.64 21.64 -13.05
N ASP A 15 12.83 21.24 -13.49
CA ASP A 15 13.55 21.92 -14.56
C ASP A 15 12.64 21.98 -15.82
N PRO A 16 12.37 23.17 -16.39
CA PRO A 16 11.57 23.32 -17.59
C PRO A 16 12.06 22.51 -18.80
N ALA A 17 13.35 22.17 -18.84
CA ALA A 17 13.95 21.36 -19.88
C ALA A 17 13.58 19.86 -19.78
N VAL A 18 13.07 19.39 -18.63
CA VAL A 18 12.59 18.01 -18.48
C VAL A 18 11.42 17.77 -19.43
N ARG A 19 11.61 16.79 -20.32
CA ARG A 19 10.60 16.36 -21.27
C ARG A 19 9.51 15.59 -20.52
N ARG A 20 8.26 15.84 -20.90
CA ARG A 20 7.06 15.28 -20.28
C ARG A 20 6.14 14.76 -21.37
N GLU A 21 5.81 13.48 -21.28
CA GLU A 21 4.87 12.82 -22.18
C GLU A 21 3.67 12.34 -21.36
N ILE A 22 2.46 12.66 -21.80
CA ILE A 22 1.25 12.01 -21.28
C ILE A 22 1.15 10.65 -21.97
N VAL A 23 1.02 9.59 -21.18
CA VAL A 23 0.99 8.21 -21.66
C VAL A 23 -0.38 7.63 -21.38
N ASP A 24 -1.09 7.20 -22.43
CA ASP A 24 -2.32 6.43 -22.26
C ASP A 24 -1.98 5.04 -21.68
N GLY A 25 -2.47 4.78 -20.48
CA GLY A 25 -2.21 3.56 -19.74
C GLY A 25 -3.26 2.49 -20.04
N PHE A 26 -2.78 1.28 -20.29
CA PHE A 26 -3.61 0.08 -20.41
C PHE A 26 -3.06 -1.01 -19.49
N ALA A 27 -3.95 -1.71 -18.83
CA ALA A 27 -3.61 -2.94 -18.13
C ALA A 27 -3.42 -4.10 -19.13
N ALA A 28 -2.78 -5.19 -18.68
CA ALA A 28 -2.52 -6.37 -19.51
C ALA A 28 -3.80 -7.10 -19.97
N ASP A 29 -4.96 -6.85 -19.33
CA ASP A 29 -6.28 -7.31 -19.78
C ASP A 29 -6.96 -6.34 -20.77
N GLY A 30 -6.25 -5.32 -21.25
CA GLY A 30 -6.72 -4.34 -22.23
C GLY A 30 -7.59 -3.23 -21.66
N LEU A 31 -7.87 -3.24 -20.35
CA LEU A 31 -8.64 -2.16 -19.71
C LEU A 31 -7.80 -0.88 -19.63
N SER A 32 -8.40 0.24 -20.03
CA SER A 32 -7.78 1.55 -19.81
C SER A 32 -7.70 1.82 -18.30
N ILE A 33 -6.54 2.29 -17.86
CA ILE A 33 -6.28 2.71 -16.48
C ILE A 33 -6.18 4.24 -16.37
N GLY A 34 -6.53 4.98 -17.42
CA GLY A 34 -6.34 6.42 -17.53
C GLY A 34 -4.99 6.77 -18.14
N ALA A 35 -4.39 7.88 -17.70
CA ALA A 35 -3.10 8.34 -18.22
C ALA A 35 -2.05 8.46 -17.11
N GLY A 36 -0.80 8.18 -17.44
CA GLY A 36 0.38 8.46 -16.63
C GLY A 36 1.19 9.63 -17.21
N ILE A 37 2.27 10.01 -16.50
CA ILE A 37 3.25 10.98 -17.01
C ILE A 37 4.62 10.31 -17.03
N LEU A 38 5.19 10.21 -18.24
CA LEU A 38 6.58 9.82 -18.45
C LEU A 38 7.44 11.08 -18.47
N TYR A 39 8.43 11.12 -17.58
CA TYR A 39 9.45 12.16 -17.51
C TYR A 39 10.76 11.61 -18.06
N LEU A 40 11.40 12.40 -18.92
CA LEU A 40 12.65 12.04 -19.58
C LEU A 40 13.71 13.13 -19.39
N PRO A 41 15.00 12.76 -19.30
CA PRO A 41 16.09 13.72 -19.29
C PRO A 41 16.03 14.64 -20.53
N PRO A 42 16.48 15.91 -20.42
CA PRO A 42 16.36 16.88 -21.51
C PRO A 42 17.08 16.48 -22.81
N SER A 43 18.26 15.86 -22.70
CA SER A 43 19.21 15.75 -23.81
C SER A 43 19.54 14.33 -24.27
N LYS A 44 19.19 13.30 -23.48
CA LYS A 44 19.48 11.89 -23.80
C LYS A 44 18.27 11.02 -23.48
N ASP A 45 17.94 10.11 -24.38
CA ASP A 45 16.97 9.05 -24.10
C ASP A 45 17.61 8.01 -23.17
N PRO A 46 17.01 7.73 -22.01
CA PRO A 46 17.61 6.85 -21.02
C PRO A 46 17.28 5.39 -21.29
N ASP A 47 18.20 4.48 -20.96
CA ASP A 47 17.99 3.04 -21.09
C ASP A 47 17.12 2.45 -19.97
N VAL A 48 17.01 3.18 -18.84
CA VAL A 48 16.39 2.72 -17.60
C VAL A 48 15.20 3.61 -17.26
N ALA A 49 14.04 3.00 -17.01
CA ALA A 49 12.85 3.68 -16.51
C ALA A 49 12.52 3.22 -15.08
N VAL A 50 12.21 4.18 -14.21
CA VAL A 50 11.67 3.95 -12.88
C VAL A 50 10.15 4.08 -12.94
N LEU A 51 9.43 3.00 -12.61
CA LEU A 51 7.97 2.98 -12.55
C LEU A 51 7.52 3.16 -11.10
N ALA A 52 6.69 4.18 -10.85
CA ALA A 52 6.05 4.41 -9.57
C ALA A 52 4.53 4.34 -9.71
N MET A 53 3.91 3.49 -8.88
CA MET A 53 2.46 3.31 -8.81
C MET A 53 2.07 3.13 -7.33
N HIS A 54 0.87 3.56 -6.97
CA HIS A 54 0.28 3.31 -5.65
C HIS A 54 -1.14 2.76 -5.84
N PRO A 55 -1.59 1.78 -5.04
CA PRO A 55 -2.93 1.20 -5.18
C PRO A 55 -4.11 2.19 -5.19
N ARG A 56 -3.91 3.41 -4.65
CA ARG A 56 -4.98 4.38 -4.33
C ARG A 56 -4.67 5.85 -4.65
N VAL A 57 -3.40 6.19 -4.83
CA VAL A 57 -2.91 7.56 -4.94
C VAL A 57 -2.23 7.71 -6.29
N ASP A 58 -2.30 8.87 -6.93
CA ASP A 58 -1.54 9.08 -8.14
C ASP A 58 -0.09 9.43 -7.81
N PHE A 59 0.84 8.87 -8.57
CA PHE A 59 2.26 9.23 -8.50
C PHE A 59 2.71 10.03 -9.72
N PHE A 60 1.78 10.73 -10.37
CA PHE A 60 2.06 11.52 -11.57
C PHE A 60 3.13 12.58 -11.34
N ARG A 61 3.16 13.17 -10.14
CA ARG A 61 4.10 14.23 -9.79
C ARG A 61 5.01 13.84 -8.63
N HIS A 62 5.37 12.56 -8.54
CA HIS A 62 6.16 11.99 -7.44
C HIS A 62 7.41 12.84 -7.12
N TYR A 63 7.70 13.06 -5.84
CA TYR A 63 8.77 13.95 -5.38
C TYR A 63 10.18 13.55 -5.85
N LEU A 64 10.41 12.29 -6.24
CA LEU A 64 11.69 11.83 -6.78
C LEU A 64 11.91 12.15 -8.25
N VAL A 65 10.88 12.60 -8.99
CA VAL A 65 11.01 12.90 -10.42
C VAL A 65 12.18 13.85 -10.72
N PRO A 66 12.32 15.03 -10.06
CA PRO A 66 13.38 15.97 -10.42
C PRO A 66 14.78 15.38 -10.29
N ARG A 67 15.03 14.62 -9.21
CA ARG A 67 16.35 14.05 -8.91
C ARG A 67 16.67 12.84 -9.77
N LEU A 68 15.73 11.91 -9.94
CA LEU A 68 15.95 10.71 -10.76
C LEU A 68 16.12 11.05 -12.24
N VAL A 69 15.34 12.01 -12.75
CA VAL A 69 15.48 12.49 -14.14
C VAL A 69 16.75 13.30 -14.33
N GLY A 70 17.09 14.16 -13.36
CA GLY A 70 18.37 14.88 -13.35
C GLY A 70 19.59 13.94 -13.29
N GLY A 71 19.45 12.79 -12.62
CA GLY A 71 20.44 11.71 -12.59
C GLY A 71 20.49 10.84 -13.84
N GLY A 72 19.71 11.14 -14.88
CA GLY A 72 19.76 10.45 -16.18
C GLY A 72 18.82 9.25 -16.34
N TYR A 73 17.86 9.05 -15.44
CA TYR A 73 16.87 7.96 -15.50
C TYR A 73 15.51 8.47 -16.00
N ALA A 74 14.75 7.66 -16.73
CA ALA A 74 13.34 7.96 -17.00
C ALA A 74 12.50 7.70 -15.74
N PHE A 75 11.37 8.39 -15.61
CA PHE A 75 10.39 8.15 -14.54
C PHE A 75 8.98 8.10 -15.11
N LEU A 76 8.25 7.00 -14.87
CA LEU A 76 6.83 6.89 -15.17
C LEU A 76 6.04 6.89 -13.86
N GLY A 77 5.26 7.94 -13.64
CA GLY A 77 4.20 7.95 -12.64
C GLY A 77 2.90 7.50 -13.29
N ALA A 78 2.40 6.32 -12.90
CA ALA A 78 1.19 5.73 -13.49
C ALA A 78 0.09 5.50 -12.44
N PRO A 79 -1.19 5.57 -12.85
CA PRO A 79 -2.31 5.29 -11.97
C PRO A 79 -2.60 3.78 -11.92
N THR A 80 -3.48 3.38 -11.01
CA THR A 80 -4.17 2.08 -11.09
C THR A 80 -5.61 2.29 -11.58
N ARG A 81 -6.28 1.20 -11.97
CA ARG A 81 -7.71 1.20 -12.30
C ARG A 81 -8.62 1.63 -11.12
N ASN A 82 -8.07 1.78 -9.92
CA ASN A 82 -8.75 2.13 -8.68
C ASN A 82 -8.29 3.48 -8.09
N LEU A 83 -7.65 4.33 -8.88
CA LEU A 83 -7.26 5.67 -8.43
C LEU A 83 -8.45 6.42 -7.78
N ASN A 84 -8.24 6.94 -6.56
CA ASN A 84 -9.24 7.64 -5.75
C ASN A 84 -10.48 6.84 -5.34
N ASN A 85 -10.57 5.54 -5.66
CA ASN A 85 -11.66 4.68 -5.20
C ASN A 85 -11.22 3.22 -5.06
N ASP A 86 -10.81 2.88 -3.84
CA ASP A 86 -10.39 1.53 -3.46
C ASP A 86 -11.51 0.68 -2.85
N ALA A 87 -12.74 1.19 -2.74
CA ALA A 87 -13.83 0.51 -2.04
C ALA A 87 -14.11 -0.90 -2.58
N ASP A 88 -13.84 -1.15 -3.87
CA ASP A 88 -14.00 -2.46 -4.51
C ASP A 88 -12.69 -2.96 -5.18
N ALA A 89 -11.55 -2.41 -4.75
CA ALA A 89 -10.23 -2.77 -5.28
C ALA A 89 -9.86 -4.22 -4.93
N LEU A 90 -9.27 -4.92 -5.90
CA LEU A 90 -8.64 -6.21 -5.69
C LEU A 90 -7.16 -6.10 -6.05
N HIS A 91 -6.26 -6.24 -5.07
CA HIS A 91 -4.80 -6.18 -5.29
C HIS A 91 -4.35 -7.13 -6.40
N GLU A 92 -4.97 -8.31 -6.48
CA GLU A 92 -4.69 -9.29 -7.52
C GLU A 92 -4.96 -8.72 -8.93
N ARG A 93 -5.99 -7.89 -9.09
CA ARG A 93 -6.29 -7.25 -10.39
C ARG A 93 -5.36 -6.07 -10.68
N LEU A 94 -4.88 -5.37 -9.65
CA LEU A 94 -3.92 -4.28 -9.83
C LEU A 94 -2.59 -4.78 -10.44
N LEU A 95 -2.27 -6.07 -10.30
CA LEU A 95 -1.10 -6.66 -10.95
C LEU A 95 -1.18 -6.61 -12.47
N LEU A 96 -2.39 -6.61 -13.04
CA LEU A 96 -2.60 -6.44 -14.49
C LEU A 96 -2.24 -5.01 -14.93
N ASP A 97 -2.48 -4.02 -14.08
CA ASP A 97 -2.14 -2.62 -14.34
C ASP A 97 -0.61 -2.45 -14.33
N VAL A 98 0.07 -3.09 -13.38
CA VAL A 98 1.54 -3.11 -13.34
C VAL A 98 2.09 -3.83 -14.58
N ALA A 99 1.56 -5.00 -14.93
CA ALA A 99 1.97 -5.76 -16.12
C ALA A 99 1.89 -4.93 -17.39
N GLY A 100 0.78 -4.21 -17.59
CA GLY A 100 0.57 -3.34 -18.75
C GLY A 100 1.56 -2.18 -18.83
N ASN A 101 1.85 -1.50 -17.72
CA ASN A 101 2.85 -0.43 -17.69
C ASN A 101 4.27 -0.96 -17.93
N VAL A 102 4.64 -2.11 -17.36
CA VAL A 102 5.96 -2.72 -17.60
C VAL A 102 6.08 -3.13 -19.07
N ALA A 103 5.06 -3.80 -19.63
CA ALA A 103 5.04 -4.17 -21.05
C ALA A 103 5.20 -2.94 -21.96
N TRP A 104 4.42 -1.88 -21.70
CA TRP A 104 4.50 -0.64 -22.45
C TRP A 104 5.89 0.01 -22.40
N LEU A 105 6.52 0.05 -21.22
CA LEU A 105 7.89 0.56 -21.09
C LEU A 105 8.90 -0.27 -21.91
N ARG A 106 8.76 -1.59 -21.94
CA ARG A 106 9.61 -2.45 -22.79
C ARG A 106 9.40 -2.19 -24.27
N GLU A 107 8.15 -2.12 -24.71
CA GLU A 107 7.78 -1.82 -26.10
C GLU A 107 8.27 -0.44 -26.54
N ARG A 108 8.27 0.53 -25.62
CA ARG A 108 8.81 1.88 -25.84
C ARG A 108 10.33 1.91 -26.02
N GLY A 109 11.03 0.83 -25.66
CA GLY A 109 12.46 0.64 -25.86
C GLY A 109 13.31 0.69 -24.60
N PHE A 110 12.72 0.81 -23.39
CA PHE A 110 13.51 0.80 -22.15
C PHE A 110 14.12 -0.58 -21.89
N ARG A 111 15.46 -0.62 -21.84
CA ARG A 111 16.23 -1.84 -21.58
C ARG A 111 16.08 -2.34 -20.15
N ARG A 112 15.80 -1.44 -19.21
CA ARG A 112 15.60 -1.76 -17.79
C ARG A 112 14.38 -1.04 -17.23
N VAL A 113 13.61 -1.74 -16.40
CA VAL A 113 12.47 -1.19 -15.66
C VAL A 113 12.69 -1.46 -14.17
N VAL A 114 12.77 -0.42 -13.36
CA VAL A 114 12.91 -0.50 -11.90
C VAL A 114 11.59 -0.09 -11.24
N LEU A 115 11.10 -0.90 -10.31
CA LEU A 115 9.85 -0.63 -9.61
C LEU A 115 10.13 0.15 -8.31
N LEU A 116 9.57 1.34 -8.18
CA LEU A 116 9.66 2.18 -6.99
C LEU A 116 8.39 2.05 -6.15
N GLY A 117 8.42 1.15 -5.17
CA GLY A 117 7.37 0.94 -4.20
C GLY A 117 7.46 1.90 -3.02
N ASN A 118 6.86 3.08 -3.13
CA ASN A 118 6.69 4.00 -2.01
C ASN A 118 5.37 3.72 -1.25
N SER A 119 5.42 3.57 0.07
CA SER A 119 4.25 3.28 0.91
C SER A 119 3.52 2.01 0.41
N GLY A 120 2.22 2.08 0.08
CA GLY A 120 1.47 0.94 -0.48
C GLY A 120 1.90 0.51 -1.88
N GLY A 121 2.71 1.30 -2.59
CA GLY A 121 3.37 0.83 -3.81
C GLY A 121 4.32 -0.34 -3.55
N GLY A 122 4.86 -0.47 -2.32
CA GLY A 122 5.77 -1.55 -1.95
C GLY A 122 5.11 -2.93 -2.00
N SER A 123 3.97 -3.09 -1.31
CA SER A 123 3.19 -4.34 -1.35
C SER A 123 2.68 -4.67 -2.75
N LEU A 124 2.25 -3.65 -3.51
CA LEU A 124 1.83 -3.81 -4.89
C LEU A 124 2.93 -4.40 -5.78
N PHE A 125 4.12 -3.79 -5.78
CA PHE A 125 5.21 -4.23 -6.66
C PHE A 125 5.87 -5.54 -6.20
N ALA A 126 5.98 -5.78 -4.90
CA ALA A 126 6.43 -7.07 -4.39
C ALA A 126 5.46 -8.18 -4.80
N PHE A 127 4.15 -7.94 -4.71
CA PHE A 127 3.14 -8.91 -5.15
C PHE A 127 3.19 -9.15 -6.67
N TYR A 128 3.37 -8.08 -7.46
CA TYR A 128 3.58 -8.20 -8.89
C TYR A 128 4.78 -9.09 -9.22
N LEU A 129 5.95 -8.80 -8.65
CA LEU A 129 7.18 -9.55 -8.90
C LEU A 129 7.07 -11.02 -8.48
N ALA A 130 6.40 -11.29 -7.35
CA ALA A 130 6.15 -12.65 -6.89
C ALA A 130 5.30 -13.47 -7.87
N GLN A 131 4.38 -12.84 -8.60
CA GLN A 131 3.55 -13.52 -9.62
C GLN A 131 4.22 -13.54 -11.00
N ALA A 132 4.86 -12.44 -11.42
CA ALA A 132 5.58 -12.34 -12.68
C ALA A 132 6.76 -13.32 -12.76
N GLY A 133 7.38 -13.63 -11.61
CA GLY A 133 8.45 -14.63 -11.50
C GLY A 133 8.00 -16.09 -11.60
N LYS A 134 6.69 -16.37 -11.63
CA LYS A 134 6.13 -17.73 -11.72
C LYS A 134 5.73 -18.11 -13.14
N PRO A 135 5.82 -19.40 -13.52
CA PRO A 135 5.18 -19.91 -14.74
C PRO A 135 3.69 -19.54 -14.75
N PRO A 136 3.09 -19.22 -15.91
CA PRO A 136 1.69 -18.80 -15.98
C PRO A 136 0.69 -19.75 -15.27
N ALA A 137 0.91 -21.06 -15.35
CA ALA A 137 0.06 -22.07 -14.71
C ALA A 137 0.13 -22.07 -13.17
N GLU A 138 1.18 -21.50 -12.58
CA GLU A 138 1.38 -21.42 -11.12
C GLU A 138 0.97 -20.06 -10.54
N ARG A 139 0.58 -19.11 -11.38
CA ARG A 139 0.11 -17.79 -10.94
C ARG A 139 -1.26 -17.90 -10.30
N LEU A 140 -1.53 -16.99 -9.37
CA LEU A 140 -2.79 -16.92 -8.67
C LEU A 140 -3.96 -16.73 -9.65
N ALA A 141 -4.95 -17.63 -9.55
CA ALA A 141 -6.14 -17.61 -10.41
C ALA A 141 -7.37 -17.00 -9.73
N ARG A 142 -7.35 -16.82 -8.41
CA ARG A 142 -8.48 -16.32 -7.62
C ARG A 142 -8.05 -15.42 -6.47
N ALA A 143 -8.75 -14.31 -6.30
CA ALA A 143 -8.64 -13.46 -5.11
C ALA A 143 -9.20 -14.18 -3.86
N PRO A 144 -8.93 -13.69 -2.64
CA PRO A 144 -9.45 -14.28 -1.39
C PRO A 144 -10.99 -14.41 -1.36
N SER A 145 -11.69 -13.53 -2.06
CA SER A 145 -13.15 -13.60 -2.25
C SER A 145 -13.64 -14.75 -3.16
N GLY A 146 -12.72 -15.48 -3.80
CA GLY A 146 -13.01 -16.47 -4.83
C GLY A 146 -13.21 -15.90 -6.25
N ASP A 147 -13.20 -14.57 -6.41
CA ASP A 147 -13.27 -13.90 -7.71
C ASP A 147 -12.12 -14.35 -8.61
N ARG A 148 -12.41 -14.69 -9.87
CA ARG A 148 -11.38 -15.05 -10.86
C ARG A 148 -10.48 -13.85 -11.18
N VAL A 149 -9.19 -14.12 -11.28
CA VAL A 149 -8.15 -13.16 -11.72
C VAL A 149 -7.31 -13.83 -12.82
N PRO A 150 -7.20 -13.23 -14.01
CA PRO A 150 -6.59 -13.88 -15.17
C PRO A 150 -5.04 -13.76 -15.21
N LEU A 151 -4.33 -13.89 -14.08
CA LEU A 151 -2.86 -13.68 -14.06
C LEU A 151 -2.08 -14.71 -14.90
N GLY A 152 -2.60 -15.94 -14.97
CA GLY A 152 -2.04 -17.01 -15.80
C GLY A 152 -2.39 -16.91 -17.29
N GLU A 153 -3.21 -15.95 -17.69
CA GLU A 153 -3.72 -15.78 -19.06
C GLU A 153 -3.15 -14.55 -19.76
N VAL A 154 -2.37 -13.75 -19.05
CA VAL A 154 -1.74 -12.53 -19.58
C VAL A 154 -0.23 -12.61 -19.47
N GLU A 155 0.44 -11.85 -20.33
CA GLU A 155 1.86 -11.58 -20.17
C GLU A 155 2.10 -10.70 -18.93
N MET A 156 3.09 -11.07 -18.13
CA MET A 156 3.52 -10.32 -16.95
C MET A 156 5.05 -10.16 -17.02
N PRO A 157 5.57 -9.21 -17.81
CA PRO A 157 7.00 -9.07 -18.02
C PRO A 157 7.73 -8.76 -16.72
N ALA A 158 8.88 -9.40 -16.49
CA ALA A 158 9.69 -9.11 -15.32
C ALA A 158 10.24 -7.67 -15.32
N ALA A 159 10.38 -7.09 -14.13
CA ALA A 159 11.16 -5.87 -13.92
C ALA A 159 12.59 -6.23 -13.47
N ASP A 160 13.50 -5.27 -13.46
CA ASP A 160 14.93 -5.47 -13.20
C ASP A 160 15.35 -5.12 -11.77
N GLY A 161 14.54 -4.37 -11.02
CA GLY A 161 14.86 -3.97 -9.65
C GLY A 161 13.64 -3.53 -8.87
N LEU A 162 13.78 -3.52 -7.54
CA LEU A 162 12.76 -3.09 -6.60
C LEU A 162 13.36 -2.11 -5.58
N VAL A 163 12.77 -0.93 -5.45
CA VAL A 163 13.07 0.01 -4.36
C VAL A 163 11.84 0.10 -3.46
N LEU A 164 11.97 -0.30 -2.20
CA LEU A 164 10.96 -0.13 -1.16
C LEU A 164 11.30 1.11 -0.33
N LEU A 165 10.50 2.17 -0.46
CA LEU A 165 10.73 3.45 0.19
C LEU A 165 9.59 3.76 1.16
N ALA A 166 9.88 3.76 2.48
CA ALA A 166 8.87 3.92 3.52
C ALA A 166 7.64 3.02 3.25
N ALA A 167 7.90 1.77 2.83
CA ALA A 167 6.87 0.82 2.42
C ALA A 167 6.31 0.08 3.64
N HIS A 168 4.98 0.04 3.78
CA HIS A 168 4.34 -0.82 4.78
C HIS A 168 4.41 -2.29 4.37
N LEU A 169 4.26 -3.19 5.35
CA LEU A 169 4.22 -4.64 5.13
C LEU A 169 3.02 -5.14 4.30
N GLY A 170 2.07 -4.27 3.98
CA GLY A 170 0.86 -4.55 3.20
C GLY A 170 -0.32 -3.83 3.83
N GLU A 171 -1.28 -3.34 3.04
CA GLU A 171 -2.40 -2.56 3.56
C GLU A 171 -3.17 -3.31 4.64
N GLY A 172 -3.44 -4.60 4.44
CA GLY A 172 -4.11 -5.44 5.43
C GLY A 172 -3.28 -5.68 6.69
N VAL A 173 -1.98 -5.96 6.54
CA VAL A 173 -1.07 -6.16 7.68
C VAL A 173 -0.96 -4.87 8.50
N PHE A 174 -0.84 -3.74 7.81
CA PHE A 174 -0.83 -2.41 8.42
C PHE A 174 -2.11 -2.14 9.21
N LEU A 175 -3.28 -2.42 8.61
CA LEU A 175 -4.57 -2.16 9.23
C LEU A 175 -4.85 -3.08 10.42
N LEU A 176 -4.43 -4.34 10.36
CA LEU A 176 -4.63 -5.30 11.45
C LEU A 176 -4.10 -4.77 12.78
N ASP A 177 -2.89 -4.20 12.77
CA ASP A 177 -2.26 -3.62 13.95
C ASP A 177 -2.91 -2.30 14.43
N ARG A 178 -3.87 -1.76 13.66
CA ARG A 178 -4.53 -0.47 13.89
C ARG A 178 -6.03 -0.59 14.04
N LEU A 179 -6.60 -1.78 13.90
CA LEU A 179 -8.00 -2.03 14.24
C LEU A 179 -8.18 -1.76 15.73
N ASP A 180 -9.14 -0.93 16.09
CA ASP A 180 -9.48 -0.73 17.50
C ASP A 180 -10.23 -1.95 18.02
N PRO A 181 -9.64 -2.76 18.90
CA PRO A 181 -10.27 -3.98 19.37
C PRO A 181 -11.35 -3.72 20.42
N SER A 182 -11.46 -2.49 20.94
CA SER A 182 -12.47 -2.13 21.92
C SER A 182 -13.85 -1.85 21.32
N VAL A 183 -14.00 -1.82 19.98
CA VAL A 183 -15.31 -1.76 19.32
C VAL A 183 -16.12 -3.02 19.65
N ILE A 184 -17.23 -2.86 20.36
CA ILE A 184 -18.12 -3.99 20.72
C ILE A 184 -19.22 -4.24 19.70
N ASP A 185 -19.63 -3.21 18.95
CA ASP A 185 -20.67 -3.28 17.94
C ASP A 185 -20.26 -2.44 16.72
N GLU A 186 -20.13 -3.08 15.57
CA GLU A 186 -19.76 -2.41 14.31
C GLU A 186 -20.86 -1.46 13.81
N ALA A 187 -22.11 -1.59 14.30
CA ALA A 187 -23.20 -0.67 14.03
C ALA A 187 -23.24 0.55 14.99
N SER A 188 -22.45 0.50 16.08
CA SER A 188 -22.36 1.56 17.07
C SER A 188 -20.89 1.89 17.36
N PRO A 189 -20.23 2.71 16.51
CA PRO A 189 -18.77 2.89 16.57
C PRO A 189 -18.28 3.57 17.86
N THR A 190 -19.15 4.24 18.60
CA THR A 190 -18.86 4.85 19.90
C THR A 190 -19.05 3.89 21.08
N ALA A 191 -19.51 2.66 20.84
CA ALA A 191 -19.59 1.63 21.85
C ALA A 191 -18.18 1.04 22.11
N VAL A 192 -17.74 1.07 23.36
CA VAL A 192 -16.36 0.76 23.78
C VAL A 192 -16.36 -0.33 24.85
N ASN A 193 -15.46 -1.30 24.73
CA ASN A 193 -15.03 -2.20 25.80
C ASN A 193 -13.88 -1.52 26.59
N PRO A 194 -14.10 -1.03 27.82
CA PRO A 194 -13.08 -0.30 28.56
C PRO A 194 -11.80 -1.11 28.87
N ARG A 195 -11.90 -2.46 28.90
CA ARG A 195 -10.74 -3.33 29.11
C ARG A 195 -9.75 -3.31 27.95
N LEU A 196 -10.22 -2.99 26.75
CA LEU A 196 -9.43 -2.97 25.51
C LEU A 196 -9.19 -1.55 24.99
N ASP A 197 -9.70 -0.53 25.67
CA ASP A 197 -9.60 0.85 25.22
C ASP A 197 -8.20 1.41 25.52
N MET A 198 -7.36 1.53 24.48
CA MET A 198 -6.01 2.08 24.61
C MET A 198 -5.97 3.58 24.97
N TYR A 199 -7.13 4.26 24.99
CA TYR A 199 -7.29 5.66 25.40
C TYR A 199 -7.86 5.79 26.83
N ASP A 200 -8.03 4.68 27.55
CA ASP A 200 -8.38 4.69 28.97
C ASP A 200 -7.12 4.81 29.84
N PRO A 201 -7.02 5.80 30.74
CA PRO A 201 -5.86 5.95 31.64
C PRO A 201 -5.56 4.70 32.47
N ARG A 202 -6.56 3.86 32.76
CA ARG A 202 -6.39 2.59 33.49
C ARG A 202 -5.55 1.58 32.71
N ASN A 203 -5.53 1.68 31.39
CA ASN A 203 -4.75 0.81 30.51
C ASN A 203 -3.36 1.38 30.20
N GLY A 204 -3.00 2.56 30.75
CA GLY A 204 -1.69 3.18 30.56
C GLY A 204 -1.66 4.37 29.61
N TYR A 205 -2.83 4.82 29.14
CA TYR A 205 -2.97 6.03 28.32
C TYR A 205 -2.56 7.29 29.08
N ARG A 206 -1.79 8.15 28.40
CA ARG A 206 -1.55 9.53 28.76
C ARG A 206 -1.82 10.39 27.52
N PRO A 207 -2.56 11.51 27.64
CA PRO A 207 -2.75 12.42 26.53
C PRO A 207 -1.42 12.87 25.94
N MET A 208 -1.31 12.90 24.60
CA MET A 208 -0.04 13.16 23.92
C MET A 208 0.63 14.47 24.35
N ALA A 209 -0.16 15.49 24.67
CA ALA A 209 0.32 16.79 25.15
C ALA A 209 0.97 16.74 26.55
N GLU A 210 0.64 15.72 27.35
CA GLU A 210 1.16 15.52 28.71
C GLU A 210 2.39 14.60 28.73
N GLY A 211 2.71 13.95 27.61
CA GLY A 211 3.85 13.05 27.47
C GLY A 211 3.46 11.66 26.95
N PRO A 212 4.42 10.73 26.87
CA PRO A 212 4.18 9.41 26.31
C PRO A 212 3.36 8.51 27.24
N SER A 213 2.52 7.66 26.65
CA SER A 213 1.83 6.55 27.32
C SER A 213 2.81 5.45 27.72
N ARG A 214 2.38 4.56 28.63
CA ARG A 214 3.09 3.32 28.97
C ARG A 214 2.08 2.20 29.18
N TYR A 215 2.07 1.24 28.26
CA TYR A 215 1.12 0.12 28.29
C TYR A 215 1.74 -1.10 28.96
N ALA A 216 0.97 -1.78 29.82
CA ALA A 216 1.44 -2.99 30.48
C ALA A 216 1.57 -4.16 29.48
N PRO A 217 2.57 -5.05 29.62
CA PRO A 217 2.78 -6.16 28.68
C PRO A 217 1.60 -7.11 28.51
N ASP A 218 0.86 -7.38 29.58
CA ASP A 218 -0.35 -8.21 29.58
C ASP A 218 -1.51 -7.54 28.84
N PHE A 219 -1.71 -6.22 29.03
CA PHE A 219 -2.66 -5.43 28.22
C PHE A 219 -2.29 -5.49 26.73
N LEU A 220 -1.02 -5.30 26.37
CA LEU A 220 -0.57 -5.34 24.98
C LEU A 220 -0.82 -6.72 24.35
N ALA A 221 -0.55 -7.81 25.06
CA ALA A 221 -0.82 -9.16 24.59
C ALA A 221 -2.31 -9.39 24.33
N GLU A 222 -3.18 -8.98 25.27
CA GLU A 222 -4.63 -9.06 25.11
C GLU A 222 -5.14 -8.17 23.96
N PHE A 223 -4.64 -6.94 23.87
CA PHE A 223 -5.00 -5.97 22.84
C PHE A 223 -4.70 -6.53 21.44
N ARG A 224 -3.48 -7.04 21.20
CA ARG A 224 -3.11 -7.65 19.91
C ARG A 224 -3.95 -8.88 19.57
N ALA A 225 -4.23 -9.74 20.55
CA ALA A 225 -5.13 -10.88 20.35
C ALA A 225 -6.55 -10.43 19.96
N ALA A 226 -7.06 -9.38 20.60
CA ALA A 226 -8.38 -8.83 20.33
C ALA A 226 -8.47 -8.10 18.98
N GLN A 227 -7.39 -7.46 18.50
CA GLN A 227 -7.32 -6.89 17.14
C GLN A 227 -7.49 -7.99 16.09
N ARG A 228 -6.75 -9.09 16.27
CA ARG A 228 -6.87 -10.27 15.41
C ARG A 228 -8.28 -10.86 15.45
N ALA A 229 -8.87 -11.01 16.64
CA ALA A 229 -10.24 -11.50 16.79
C ALA A 229 -11.28 -10.59 16.12
N ARG A 230 -11.07 -9.26 16.13
CA ARG A 230 -11.94 -8.31 15.40
C ARG A 230 -11.81 -8.50 13.89
N CYS A 231 -10.58 -8.58 13.36
CA CYS A 231 -10.35 -8.86 11.95
C CYS A 231 -11.03 -10.17 11.51
N GLU A 232 -10.90 -11.25 12.29
CA GLU A 232 -11.53 -12.54 12.00
C GLU A 232 -13.06 -12.47 11.90
N ARG A 233 -13.72 -11.66 12.76
CA ARG A 233 -15.17 -11.46 12.70
C ARG A 233 -15.60 -10.76 11.41
N ILE A 234 -14.89 -9.69 11.04
CA ILE A 234 -15.15 -8.93 9.81
C ILE A 234 -14.89 -9.82 8.59
N ASP A 235 -13.77 -10.54 8.57
CA ASP A 235 -13.41 -11.47 7.50
C ASP A 235 -14.46 -12.55 7.31
N ARG A 236 -14.93 -13.18 8.40
CA ARG A 236 -15.96 -14.22 8.33
C ARG A 236 -17.26 -13.70 7.71
N GLN A 237 -17.67 -12.49 8.07
CA GLN A 237 -18.86 -11.86 7.49
C GLN A 237 -18.65 -11.58 6.00
N ALA A 238 -17.52 -10.99 5.63
CA ALA A 238 -17.19 -10.68 4.24
C ALA A 238 -17.11 -11.96 3.38
N LEU A 239 -16.44 -13.01 3.87
CA LEU A 239 -16.35 -14.31 3.20
C LEU A 239 -17.74 -14.92 3.00
N GLY A 240 -18.58 -14.95 4.04
CA GLY A 240 -19.94 -15.48 3.92
C GLY A 240 -20.77 -14.77 2.85
N TRP A 241 -20.63 -13.44 2.72
CA TRP A 241 -21.30 -12.68 1.65
C TRP A 241 -20.74 -13.00 0.26
N CYS A 242 -19.42 -13.19 0.13
CA CYS A 242 -18.79 -13.60 -1.12
C CYS A 242 -19.21 -15.01 -1.55
N GLU A 243 -19.27 -15.96 -0.60
CA GLU A 243 -19.70 -17.34 -0.80
C GLU A 243 -21.18 -17.43 -1.18
N GLU A 244 -22.06 -16.66 -0.52
CA GLU A 244 -23.48 -16.55 -0.87
C GLU A 244 -23.65 -16.11 -2.34
N ALA A 245 -22.97 -15.03 -2.73
CA ALA A 245 -23.02 -14.54 -4.10
C ALA A 245 -22.44 -15.57 -5.11
N ALA A 246 -21.38 -16.30 -4.73
CA ALA A 246 -20.79 -17.35 -5.55
C ALA A 246 -21.74 -18.54 -5.75
N TYR A 247 -22.44 -18.96 -4.69
CA TYR A 247 -23.47 -19.99 -4.75
C TYR A 247 -24.56 -19.63 -5.77
N PHE A 248 -25.10 -18.41 -5.69
CA PHE A 248 -26.14 -17.97 -6.62
C PHE A 248 -25.64 -17.78 -8.06
N ARG A 249 -24.37 -17.39 -8.28
CA ARG A 249 -23.76 -17.40 -9.62
C ARG A 249 -23.71 -18.81 -10.22
N THR A 250 -23.32 -19.80 -9.42
CA THR A 250 -23.31 -21.21 -9.85
C THR A 250 -24.72 -21.70 -10.17
N LYS A 251 -25.69 -21.41 -9.30
CA LYS A 251 -27.11 -21.75 -9.53
C LYS A 251 -27.64 -21.11 -10.81
N LEU A 252 -27.32 -19.84 -11.05
CA LEU A 252 -27.71 -19.12 -12.28
C LEU A 252 -27.08 -19.75 -13.54
N LYS A 253 -25.81 -20.14 -13.49
CA LYS A 253 -25.12 -20.77 -14.63
C LYS A 253 -25.66 -22.16 -14.96
N GLY A 254 -26.02 -22.97 -13.95
CA GLY A 254 -26.50 -24.34 -14.15
C GLY A 254 -28.01 -24.46 -14.43
N ASP A 255 -28.83 -23.77 -13.63
CA ASP A 255 -30.29 -23.92 -13.67
C ASP A 255 -31.01 -22.71 -14.28
N GLY A 256 -30.31 -21.59 -14.49
CA GLY A 256 -30.93 -20.30 -14.80
C GLY A 256 -31.81 -20.26 -16.05
N ALA A 257 -31.54 -21.10 -17.06
CA ALA A 257 -32.37 -21.21 -18.26
C ALA A 257 -33.71 -21.93 -18.02
N ARG A 258 -33.79 -22.76 -16.97
CA ARG A 258 -34.97 -23.55 -16.59
C ARG A 258 -35.80 -22.89 -15.48
N MET A 259 -35.28 -21.85 -14.85
CA MET A 259 -35.97 -21.12 -13.78
C MET A 259 -37.15 -20.32 -14.33
N PRO A 260 -38.31 -20.29 -13.62
CA PRO A 260 -39.36 -19.32 -13.88
C PRO A 260 -38.81 -17.88 -13.85
N PRO A 261 -39.37 -16.93 -14.64
CA PRO A 261 -38.83 -15.58 -14.75
C PRO A 261 -38.63 -14.86 -13.40
N ALA A 262 -39.58 -15.02 -12.46
CA ALA A 262 -39.49 -14.40 -11.13
C ALA A 262 -38.35 -14.98 -10.28
N GLU A 263 -38.16 -16.31 -10.28
CA GLU A 263 -37.06 -16.96 -9.57
C GLU A 263 -35.72 -16.57 -10.20
N ARG A 264 -35.63 -16.59 -11.53
CA ARG A 264 -34.41 -16.19 -12.25
C ARG A 264 -34.01 -14.76 -11.88
N ALA A 265 -34.97 -13.83 -11.81
CA ALA A 265 -34.72 -12.46 -11.41
C ALA A 265 -34.20 -12.35 -9.96
N LEU A 266 -34.79 -13.10 -9.02
CA LEU A 266 -34.31 -13.15 -7.64
C LEU A 266 -32.89 -13.71 -7.53
N VAL A 267 -32.63 -14.87 -8.14
CA VAL A 267 -31.31 -15.51 -8.14
C VAL A 267 -30.27 -14.61 -8.81
N THR A 268 -30.62 -13.94 -9.90
CA THR A 268 -29.73 -12.97 -10.57
C THR A 268 -29.35 -11.83 -9.63
N ARG A 269 -30.31 -11.26 -8.89
CA ARG A 269 -30.00 -10.20 -7.91
C ARG A 269 -29.02 -10.70 -6.87
N LEU A 270 -29.26 -11.88 -6.28
CA LEU A 270 -28.40 -12.47 -5.24
C LEU A 270 -27.00 -12.82 -5.79
N ALA A 271 -26.90 -13.30 -7.02
CA ALA A 271 -25.64 -13.62 -7.70
C ALA A 271 -24.76 -12.37 -7.98
N LEU A 272 -25.41 -11.23 -8.20
CA LEU A 272 -24.78 -9.96 -8.53
C LEU A 272 -24.59 -9.03 -7.32
N GLN A 273 -25.17 -9.35 -6.16
CA GLN A 273 -25.01 -8.53 -4.96
C GLN A 273 -23.53 -8.36 -4.61
N ARG A 274 -23.14 -7.10 -4.37
CA ARG A 274 -21.85 -6.72 -3.78
C ARG A 274 -22.14 -5.96 -2.50
N ARG A 275 -22.16 -6.68 -1.38
CA ARG A 275 -22.41 -6.07 -0.08
C ARG A 275 -21.19 -5.28 0.36
N TYR A 276 -21.45 -4.14 0.98
CA TYR A 276 -20.45 -3.25 1.56
C TYR A 276 -20.50 -3.34 3.08
N LEU A 277 -19.34 -3.24 3.71
CA LEU A 277 -19.15 -3.07 5.13
C LEU A 277 -18.63 -1.66 5.43
N LEU A 278 -18.97 -1.19 6.63
CA LEU A 278 -18.39 0.01 7.21
C LEU A 278 -17.43 -0.41 8.32
N ALA A 279 -16.14 -0.12 8.17
CA ALA A 279 -15.15 -0.36 9.22
C ALA A 279 -14.87 0.95 9.96
N TYR A 280 -15.11 0.96 11.28
CA TYR A 280 -14.82 2.11 12.13
C TYR A 280 -13.58 1.90 12.98
N ARG A 281 -12.93 2.99 13.41
CA ARG A 281 -11.84 2.98 14.40
C ARG A 281 -10.71 2.05 13.98
N THR A 282 -9.95 2.55 13.01
CA THR A 282 -8.85 1.87 12.31
C THR A 282 -7.52 2.60 12.48
N LEU A 283 -7.36 3.33 13.59
CA LEU A 283 -6.12 4.02 13.98
C LEU A 283 -5.82 3.84 15.48
N ALA A 284 -5.89 2.59 15.95
CA ALA A 284 -5.62 2.22 17.33
C ALA A 284 -4.39 1.31 17.42
N ASP A 285 -3.21 1.92 17.50
CA ASP A 285 -1.94 1.21 17.71
C ASP A 285 -1.21 1.81 18.93
N PRO A 286 -0.99 1.03 20.01
CA PRO A 286 -0.26 1.47 21.20
C PRO A 286 1.10 2.11 20.92
N ARG A 287 1.76 1.69 19.82
CA ARG A 287 3.04 2.26 19.37
C ARG A 287 2.96 3.76 19.10
N TYR A 288 1.81 4.30 18.72
CA TYR A 288 1.65 5.74 18.48
C TYR A 288 1.93 6.60 19.72
N LEU A 289 1.63 6.08 20.91
CA LEU A 289 1.74 6.83 22.17
C LEU A 289 2.82 6.29 23.11
N ASP A 290 3.24 5.04 22.93
CA ASP A 290 4.32 4.43 23.69
C ASP A 290 5.56 4.20 22.78
N PRO A 291 6.54 5.12 22.81
CA PRO A 291 7.74 5.04 22.00
C PRO A 291 8.69 3.92 22.45
N SER A 292 8.47 3.32 23.63
CA SER A 292 9.31 2.21 24.09
C SER A 292 9.03 0.90 23.34
N LEU A 293 7.87 0.78 22.69
CA LEU A 293 7.46 -0.40 21.93
C LEU A 293 8.17 -0.50 20.57
N GLU A 294 8.44 0.64 19.94
CA GLU A 294 9.22 0.77 18.70
C GLU A 294 10.15 1.98 18.84
N PRO A 295 11.35 1.79 19.45
CA PRO A 295 12.30 2.86 19.67
C PRO A 295 12.82 3.43 18.33
N SER A 296 12.51 4.69 18.06
CA SER A 296 13.07 5.44 16.94
C SER A 296 13.00 6.96 17.22
N PRO A 297 13.65 7.81 16.40
CA PRO A 297 13.53 9.28 16.49
C PRO A 297 12.15 9.86 16.15
N ARG A 298 11.13 9.02 15.90
CA ARG A 298 9.79 9.49 15.53
C ARG A 298 9.13 10.29 16.66
N PRO A 299 8.32 11.30 16.33
CA PRO A 299 7.42 11.91 17.31
C PRO A 299 6.30 10.94 17.72
N LEU A 300 5.58 11.27 18.79
CA LEU A 300 4.32 10.61 19.12
C LEU A 300 3.25 10.92 18.06
N GLY A 301 2.31 9.99 17.89
CA GLY A 301 1.17 10.13 17.02
C GLY A 301 1.22 9.26 15.78
N SER A 302 0.43 9.65 14.79
CA SER A 302 0.29 9.01 13.47
C SER A 302 0.09 10.07 12.40
N ILE A 303 0.46 9.76 11.15
CA ILE A 303 0.22 10.62 9.99
C ILE A 303 -1.26 10.94 9.80
N PHE A 304 -2.16 10.07 10.27
CA PHE A 304 -3.61 10.24 10.17
C PHE A 304 -4.23 11.01 11.34
N SER A 305 -3.41 11.45 12.31
CA SER A 305 -3.86 12.29 13.43
C SER A 305 -3.47 13.76 13.25
N TYR A 306 -2.70 14.09 12.22
CA TYR A 306 -2.30 15.45 11.85
C TYR A 306 -1.71 16.26 13.02
N GLY A 307 -0.84 15.63 13.81
CA GLY A 307 -0.22 16.24 15.00
C GLY A 307 -1.14 16.39 16.21
N ARG A 308 -2.33 15.77 16.18
CA ARG A 308 -3.23 15.63 17.33
C ARG A 308 -3.07 14.25 17.98
N ASP A 309 -3.68 14.11 19.15
CA ASP A 309 -3.77 12.82 19.84
C ASP A 309 -4.48 11.77 18.96
N PRO A 310 -3.95 10.54 18.81
CA PRO A 310 -4.49 9.49 17.95
C PRO A 310 -5.96 9.15 18.13
N ILE A 311 -6.56 9.43 19.30
CA ILE A 311 -8.00 9.28 19.51
C ILE A 311 -8.82 10.06 18.46
N HIS A 312 -8.34 11.23 18.03
CA HIS A 312 -9.01 12.04 17.00
C HIS A 312 -9.01 11.35 15.64
N GLY A 313 -7.89 10.76 15.25
CA GLY A 313 -7.79 10.00 14.00
C GLY A 313 -8.68 8.76 14.07
N ASN A 314 -8.61 8.02 15.17
CA ASN A 314 -9.35 6.78 15.35
C ASN A 314 -10.87 6.96 15.25
N TYR A 315 -11.41 8.02 15.84
CA TYR A 315 -12.85 8.33 15.73
C TYR A 315 -13.23 9.13 14.47
N GLY A 316 -12.25 9.57 13.66
CA GLY A 316 -12.45 10.34 12.43
C GLY A 316 -11.85 9.69 11.18
N GLU A 317 -10.58 9.99 10.92
CA GLU A 317 -9.85 9.85 9.64
C GLU A 317 -9.33 8.42 9.31
N GLY A 318 -9.94 7.39 9.90
CA GLY A 318 -9.52 5.99 9.75
C GLY A 318 -9.52 5.46 8.29
N LEU A 319 -8.68 4.45 8.03
CA LEU A 319 -8.54 3.76 6.76
C LEU A 319 -9.61 2.67 6.55
N GLY A 320 -9.83 2.26 5.29
CA GLY A 320 -10.70 1.13 4.94
C GLY A 320 -12.18 1.34 5.29
N ARG A 321 -12.64 2.60 5.39
CA ARG A 321 -13.96 2.97 5.93
C ARG A 321 -15.13 2.28 5.24
N VAL A 322 -15.17 2.33 3.91
CA VAL A 322 -16.27 1.82 3.08
C VAL A 322 -15.69 0.84 2.09
N MET A 323 -15.96 -0.45 2.29
CA MET A 323 -15.39 -1.51 1.46
C MET A 323 -16.47 -2.48 1.02
N SER A 324 -16.44 -2.94 -0.21
CA SER A 324 -17.11 -4.18 -0.58
C SER A 324 -16.47 -5.34 0.19
N ALA A 325 -17.22 -6.41 0.44
CA ALA A 325 -16.68 -7.60 1.10
C ALA A 325 -15.40 -8.12 0.43
N ARG A 326 -15.41 -8.20 -0.91
CA ARG A 326 -14.25 -8.66 -1.67
C ARG A 326 -13.08 -7.68 -1.62
N GLY A 327 -13.36 -6.37 -1.62
CA GLY A 327 -12.34 -5.34 -1.51
C GLY A 327 -11.65 -5.38 -0.14
N TRP A 328 -12.43 -5.56 0.93
CA TRP A 328 -11.89 -5.79 2.27
C TRP A 328 -10.94 -7.00 2.30
N LEU A 329 -11.41 -8.16 1.84
CA LEU A 329 -10.63 -9.40 1.90
C LEU A 329 -9.33 -9.33 1.08
N SER A 330 -9.35 -8.64 -0.06
CA SER A 330 -8.17 -8.49 -0.92
C SER A 330 -7.20 -7.43 -0.42
N THR A 331 -7.69 -6.30 0.10
CA THR A 331 -6.85 -5.14 0.43
C THR A 331 -6.57 -5.00 1.92
N TRP A 332 -7.62 -4.94 2.75
CA TRP A 332 -7.56 -4.41 4.11
C TRP A 332 -7.64 -5.47 5.21
N SER A 333 -7.97 -6.72 4.87
CA SER A 333 -7.85 -7.84 5.80
C SER A 333 -6.39 -8.24 5.99
N GLY A 334 -5.87 -8.08 7.21
CA GLY A 334 -4.53 -8.55 7.55
C GLY A 334 -4.36 -10.06 7.64
N LEU A 335 -5.46 -10.82 7.54
CA LEU A 335 -5.43 -12.28 7.58
C LEU A 335 -5.60 -12.87 6.18
N GLN A 336 -6.41 -12.24 5.34
CA GLN A 336 -6.83 -12.78 4.04
C GLN A 336 -6.05 -12.19 2.85
N SER A 337 -5.58 -10.94 2.93
CA SER A 337 -4.91 -10.28 1.79
C SER A 337 -3.68 -11.04 1.31
N ASN A 338 -3.52 -11.17 -0.01
CA ASN A 338 -2.30 -11.73 -0.60
C ASN A 338 -1.16 -10.70 -0.70
N ALA A 339 -1.46 -9.40 -0.58
CA ALA A 339 -0.50 -8.30 -0.74
C ALA A 339 0.31 -8.02 0.54
N ALA A 340 0.73 -9.08 1.24
CA ALA A 340 1.61 -8.98 2.40
C ALA A 340 3.06 -9.21 1.98
N LEU A 341 3.97 -8.31 2.34
CA LEU A 341 5.40 -8.39 2.01
C LEU A 341 6.04 -9.67 2.53
N GLU A 342 5.65 -10.14 3.71
CA GLU A 342 6.13 -11.43 4.26
C GLU A 342 5.74 -12.64 3.39
N ARG A 343 4.65 -12.54 2.62
CA ARG A 343 4.19 -13.60 1.70
C ARG A 343 4.80 -13.46 0.30
N THR A 344 5.12 -12.24 -0.11
CA THR A 344 5.51 -11.95 -1.51
C THR A 344 7.01 -11.79 -1.70
N LEU A 345 7.72 -11.15 -0.78
CA LEU A 345 9.18 -10.96 -0.86
C LEU A 345 10.01 -12.25 -0.90
N PRO A 346 9.58 -13.38 -0.28
CA PRO A 346 10.26 -14.67 -0.47
C PRO A 346 10.28 -15.17 -1.92
N ASP A 347 9.44 -14.63 -2.81
CA ASP A 347 9.39 -14.93 -4.25
C ASP A 347 10.08 -13.85 -5.10
N VAL A 348 10.49 -12.72 -4.51
CA VAL A 348 11.18 -11.63 -5.22
C VAL A 348 12.69 -11.89 -5.28
N ARG A 349 13.24 -11.98 -6.50
CA ARG A 349 14.68 -12.27 -6.75
C ARG A 349 15.48 -11.12 -7.34
N VAL A 350 14.82 -10.07 -7.83
CA VAL A 350 15.49 -8.91 -8.44
C VAL A 350 16.26 -8.12 -7.40
N PRO A 351 17.33 -7.40 -7.78
CA PRO A 351 18.01 -6.43 -6.90
C PRO A 351 17.01 -5.59 -6.09
N THR A 352 17.15 -5.58 -4.77
CA THR A 352 16.18 -4.94 -3.87
C THR A 352 16.86 -3.94 -2.93
N LEU A 353 16.43 -2.69 -2.95
CA LEU A 353 16.80 -1.67 -1.96
C LEU A 353 15.63 -1.42 -1.01
N VAL A 354 15.85 -1.49 0.30
CA VAL A 354 14.85 -1.13 1.32
C VAL A 354 15.33 0.10 2.08
N ILE A 355 14.50 1.14 2.10
CA ILE A 355 14.81 2.43 2.71
C ILE A 355 13.80 2.74 3.82
N ALA A 356 14.30 2.87 5.05
CA ALA A 356 13.51 3.25 6.22
C ALA A 356 13.65 4.76 6.50
N ALA A 357 12.54 5.48 6.56
CA ALA A 357 12.50 6.83 7.11
C ALA A 357 12.48 6.75 8.64
N LEU A 358 13.54 7.21 9.31
CA LEU A 358 13.75 6.87 10.72
C LEU A 358 12.75 7.54 11.68
N ALA A 359 12.12 8.63 11.27
CA ALA A 359 11.13 9.36 12.08
C ALA A 359 9.69 9.17 11.57
N ASP A 360 9.46 8.13 10.75
CA ASP A 360 8.13 7.71 10.34
C ASP A 360 7.30 7.25 11.56
N THR A 361 6.05 7.71 11.64
CA THR A 361 5.14 7.42 12.75
C THR A 361 4.29 6.18 12.52
N ASP A 362 4.30 5.64 11.30
CA ASP A 362 3.41 4.57 10.88
C ASP A 362 4.16 3.38 10.30
N ILE A 363 5.33 3.59 9.69
CA ILE A 363 6.20 2.51 9.19
C ILE A 363 7.47 2.45 10.01
N TYR A 364 7.67 1.37 10.74
CA TYR A 364 8.78 1.29 11.69
C TYR A 364 10.06 0.73 11.05
N PRO A 365 11.27 1.18 11.45
CA PRO A 365 12.53 0.64 10.94
C PRO A 365 12.65 -0.90 11.09
N SER A 366 12.08 -1.46 12.17
CA SER A 366 11.99 -2.90 12.42
C SER A 366 11.18 -3.62 11.34
N GLU A 367 10.07 -3.05 10.87
CA GLU A 367 9.25 -3.58 9.79
C GLU A 367 9.99 -3.53 8.45
N CYS A 368 10.73 -2.44 8.18
CA CYS A 368 11.58 -2.36 6.99
C CYS A 368 12.70 -3.42 7.01
N ARG A 369 13.31 -3.69 8.17
CA ARG A 369 14.31 -4.77 8.31
C ARG A 369 13.69 -6.15 8.07
N ARG A 370 12.51 -6.42 8.63
CA ARG A 370 11.75 -7.65 8.35
C ARG A 370 11.45 -7.82 6.87
N ALA A 371 11.11 -6.74 6.15
CA ALA A 371 10.91 -6.79 4.70
C ALA A 371 12.21 -7.17 3.96
N LEU A 372 13.35 -6.55 4.31
CA LEU A 372 14.65 -6.92 3.72
C LEU A 372 15.01 -8.39 4.00
N GLU A 373 14.78 -8.86 5.23
CA GLU A 373 15.04 -10.25 5.64
C GLU A 373 14.19 -11.24 4.84
N ALA A 374 12.91 -10.93 4.63
CA ALA A 374 11.99 -11.74 3.83
C ALA A 374 12.33 -11.76 2.33
N SER A 375 13.02 -10.74 1.80
CA SER A 375 13.42 -10.70 0.40
C SER A 375 14.41 -11.81 0.04
N ALA A 376 14.08 -12.56 -1.01
CA ALA A 376 14.94 -13.60 -1.55
C ALA A 376 15.93 -13.09 -2.63
N ALA A 377 16.02 -11.77 -2.81
CA ALA A 377 17.02 -11.15 -3.66
C ALA A 377 18.43 -11.45 -3.12
N ARG A 378 19.33 -11.88 -4.02
CA ARG A 378 20.75 -12.10 -3.68
C ARG A 378 21.48 -10.77 -3.49
N ASP A 379 21.15 -9.82 -4.35
CA ASP A 379 21.59 -8.44 -4.25
C ASP A 379 20.50 -7.65 -3.51
N LYS A 380 20.72 -7.39 -2.22
CA LYS A 380 19.80 -6.60 -1.41
C LYS A 380 20.54 -5.69 -0.44
N ALA A 381 20.03 -4.48 -0.28
CA ALA A 381 20.61 -3.45 0.57
C ALA A 381 19.54 -2.80 1.45
N TYR A 382 19.96 -2.38 2.64
CA TYR A 382 19.14 -1.61 3.57
C TYR A 382 19.77 -0.25 3.81
N ALA A 383 18.96 0.79 3.75
CA ALA A 383 19.38 2.15 4.01
C ALA A 383 18.44 2.84 4.99
N GLU A 384 19.00 3.74 5.78
CA GLU A 384 18.27 4.53 6.76
C GLU A 384 18.32 6.00 6.36
N LEU A 385 17.17 6.67 6.37
CA LEU A 385 17.04 8.09 6.11
C LEU A 385 16.74 8.82 7.42
N ALA A 386 17.78 9.43 7.99
CA ALA A 386 17.68 10.19 9.23
C ALA A 386 16.90 11.49 9.06
N GLY A 387 16.10 11.83 10.09
CA GLY A 387 15.37 13.10 10.19
C GLY A 387 14.21 13.25 9.21
N ALA A 388 13.67 12.15 8.69
CA ALA A 388 12.57 12.13 7.72
C ALA A 388 11.33 11.45 8.30
N ASP A 389 10.16 12.07 8.11
CA ASP A 389 8.86 11.44 8.36
C ASP A 389 8.42 10.54 7.18
N HIS A 390 7.22 9.96 7.26
CA HIS A 390 6.66 9.09 6.21
C HIS A 390 6.64 9.71 4.81
N TYR A 391 6.40 11.02 4.74
CA TYR A 391 6.31 11.77 3.48
C TYR A 391 7.64 12.42 3.10
N LEU A 392 8.72 12.03 3.77
CA LEU A 392 10.06 12.57 3.64
C LEU A 392 10.11 14.08 3.88
N ARG A 393 9.29 14.57 4.80
CA ARG A 393 9.41 15.92 5.34
C ARG A 393 10.42 15.90 6.49
N PRO A 394 11.14 17.01 6.72
CA PRO A 394 12.00 17.13 7.89
C PRO A 394 11.23 16.88 9.19
N ALA A 395 11.69 15.92 9.99
CA ALA A 395 11.09 15.54 11.25
C ALA A 395 11.79 16.23 12.43
N GLY A 396 11.05 17.07 13.16
CA GLY A 396 11.56 17.79 14.32
C GLY A 396 12.65 18.82 13.99
N ALA A 397 13.21 19.42 15.04
CA ALA A 397 14.25 20.46 14.90
C ALA A 397 15.57 19.90 14.32
N ASP A 398 15.89 18.64 14.59
CA ASP A 398 17.11 18.02 14.09
C ASP A 398 16.99 17.61 12.63
N GLY A 399 15.84 17.06 12.22
CA GLY A 399 15.57 16.80 10.80
C GLY A 399 15.59 18.09 9.97
N ALA A 400 15.10 19.21 10.51
CA ALA A 400 15.12 20.51 9.84
C ALA A 400 16.53 21.08 9.58
N LYS A 401 17.55 20.60 10.30
CA LYS A 401 18.95 20.97 10.06
C LYS A 401 19.60 20.12 8.98
N LEU A 402 19.00 18.98 8.64
CA LEU A 402 19.44 18.14 7.54
C LEU A 402 18.88 18.73 6.23
N GLY A 403 19.60 18.53 5.12
CA GLY A 403 19.08 18.88 3.79
C GLY A 403 17.72 18.20 3.51
N ASP A 404 17.01 18.65 2.47
CA ASP A 404 15.68 18.13 2.14
C ASP A 404 15.72 16.58 2.03
N PRO A 405 14.96 15.84 2.87
CA PRO A 405 15.03 14.39 2.86
C PRO A 405 14.64 13.75 1.51
N LYS A 406 13.84 14.43 0.68
CA LYS A 406 13.47 13.97 -0.67
C LYS A 406 14.66 14.03 -1.63
N ASP A 407 15.51 15.03 -1.47
CA ASP A 407 16.74 15.17 -2.24
C ASP A 407 17.78 14.16 -1.75
N ARG A 408 17.94 14.06 -0.43
CA ARG A 408 18.88 13.13 0.20
C ARG A 408 18.59 11.66 -0.13
N VAL A 409 17.32 11.24 -0.06
CA VAL A 409 16.97 9.85 -0.42
C VAL A 409 17.30 9.55 -1.89
N ALA A 410 17.17 10.53 -2.78
CA ALA A 410 17.49 10.35 -4.18
C ALA A 410 19.01 10.32 -4.38
N ASP A 411 19.70 11.36 -3.91
CA ASP A 411 21.11 11.64 -4.22
C ASP A 411 22.07 10.75 -3.41
N GLU A 412 21.73 10.43 -2.15
CA GLU A 412 22.59 9.67 -1.25
C GLU A 412 22.32 8.16 -1.30
N LEU A 413 21.09 7.73 -1.66
CA LEU A 413 20.66 6.34 -1.53
C LEU A 413 20.24 5.70 -2.86
N ILE A 414 19.28 6.28 -3.58
CA ILE A 414 18.70 5.64 -4.77
C ILE A 414 19.60 5.77 -5.99
N LEU A 415 20.10 6.97 -6.31
CA LEU A 415 20.95 7.20 -7.48
C LEU A 415 22.28 6.42 -7.41
N PRO A 416 22.99 6.37 -6.27
CA PRO A 416 24.17 5.51 -6.15
C PRO A 416 23.83 4.03 -6.38
N TRP A 417 22.75 3.54 -5.77
CA TRP A 417 22.31 2.16 -5.93
C TRP A 417 21.94 1.81 -7.38
N LEU A 418 21.27 2.73 -8.09
CA LEU A 418 20.98 2.59 -9.52
C LEU A 418 22.26 2.64 -10.36
N GLY A 419 23.17 3.57 -10.09
CA GLY A 419 24.40 3.77 -10.86
C GLY A 419 25.37 2.59 -10.81
N GLU A 420 25.43 1.88 -9.68
CA GLU A 420 26.21 0.64 -9.54
C GLU A 420 25.68 -0.50 -10.44
N ARG A 421 24.38 -0.52 -10.73
CA ARG A 421 23.70 -1.63 -11.43
C ARG A 421 23.43 -1.32 -12.90
N TRP A 422 23.06 -0.08 -13.17
CA TRP A 422 22.67 0.44 -14.48
C TRP A 422 23.19 1.88 -14.64
N PRO A 423 24.50 2.04 -14.94
CA PRO A 423 25.10 3.35 -15.20
C PRO A 423 24.51 3.97 -16.48
N VAL A 424 24.37 5.31 -16.49
CA VAL A 424 23.70 6.09 -17.55
C VAL A 424 24.61 7.09 -18.25
#